data_AF-A0A7C4WW26-F1
#
_entry.id   AF-A0A7C4WW26-F1
#
_cell.length_a   1.000
_cell.length_b   1.000
_cell.length_c   1.000
_cell.angle_alpha   90.00
_cell.angle_beta   90.00
_cell.angle_gamma   90.00
#
_symmetry.space_group_name_H-M   'P 1'
#
loop_
_entity.id
_entity.type
_entity.pdbx_description
1 polymer ?
#
loop_
_entity_poly.entity_id
_entity_poly.type
_entity_poly.pdbx_seq_one_letter_code
_entity_poly.pdbx_strand_id
1 'polypeptide(L)'
;MITADKLQRYSFFGGLTSEQIETSIIPRLVYKDFNFDEIIIQEGESNDSIYFILEGSVDILKNNKVIAVLGEGQTVGEMELLDIMPAAATVRARQPVKTAIISNKAIYSIYCDNCALFAMLIMNLARDLSRRLRQMDEAYTALEDACFNKQ
;
A
#
# COMPACT_ATOMS: atom_id res chain seq x y z
N MET A 1 19.49 2.91 -3.55
CA MET A 1 18.58 1.99 -4.27
C MET A 1 18.17 0.88 -3.32
N ILE A 2 16.91 0.42 -3.38
CA ILE A 2 16.43 -0.64 -2.48
C ILE A 2 16.98 -2.01 -2.91
N THR A 3 17.28 -2.87 -1.94
CA THR A 3 17.74 -4.25 -2.18
C THR A 3 16.57 -5.21 -2.19
N ALA A 4 16.74 -6.36 -2.86
CA ALA A 4 15.73 -7.41 -2.87
C ALA A 4 15.38 -7.89 -1.44
N ASP A 5 16.41 -8.09 -0.60
CA ASP A 5 16.23 -8.51 0.79
C ASP A 5 15.37 -7.53 1.61
N LYS A 6 15.44 -6.22 1.32
CA LYS A 6 14.60 -5.22 1.98
C LYS A 6 13.15 -5.33 1.51
N LEU A 7 12.91 -5.46 0.20
CA LEU A 7 11.57 -5.62 -0.36
C LEU A 7 10.89 -6.90 0.10
N GLN A 8 11.60 -8.02 0.22
CA GLN A 8 11.05 -9.31 0.69
C GLN A 8 10.43 -9.23 2.09
N ARG A 9 10.85 -8.26 2.91
CA ARG A 9 10.28 -8.04 4.25
C ARG A 9 8.91 -7.38 4.18
N TYR A 10 8.55 -6.74 3.07
CA TYR A 10 7.26 -6.08 2.91
C TYR A 10 6.22 -7.15 2.55
N SER A 11 5.05 -7.11 3.20
CA SER A 11 4.03 -8.16 3.07
C SER A 11 3.61 -8.41 1.62
N PHE A 12 3.64 -7.37 0.80
CA PHE A 12 3.33 -7.42 -0.64
C PHE A 12 4.27 -8.34 -1.44
N PHE A 13 5.55 -8.40 -1.08
CA PHE A 13 6.57 -9.21 -1.78
C PHE A 13 6.90 -10.52 -1.03
N GLY A 14 6.09 -10.88 -0.02
CA GLY A 14 6.30 -12.10 0.76
C GLY A 14 6.32 -13.36 -0.12
N GLY A 15 7.32 -14.21 0.06
CA GLY A 15 7.46 -15.47 -0.67
C GLY A 15 8.05 -15.35 -2.08
N LEU A 16 8.38 -14.14 -2.55
CA LEU A 16 9.13 -13.96 -3.79
C LEU A 16 10.62 -14.23 -3.57
N THR A 17 11.27 -14.87 -4.54
CA THR A 17 12.73 -15.07 -4.52
C THR A 17 13.46 -13.76 -4.81
N SER A 18 14.72 -13.65 -4.38
CA SER A 18 15.53 -12.44 -4.63
C SER A 18 15.70 -12.22 -6.14
N GLU A 19 15.88 -13.30 -6.90
CA GLU A 19 15.93 -13.27 -8.37
C GLU A 19 14.64 -12.71 -9.00
N GLN A 20 13.46 -13.13 -8.51
CA GLN A 20 12.18 -12.59 -9.01
C GLN A 20 12.06 -11.09 -8.74
N ILE A 21 12.50 -10.64 -7.56
CA ILE A 21 12.46 -9.22 -7.22
C ILE A 21 13.45 -8.42 -8.07
N GLU A 22 14.68 -8.89 -8.24
CA GLU A 22 15.72 -8.21 -9.01
C GLU A 22 15.39 -8.12 -10.50
N THR A 23 14.83 -9.18 -11.08
CA THR A 23 14.58 -9.28 -12.52
C THR A 23 13.22 -8.71 -12.93
N SER A 24 12.19 -8.90 -12.09
CA SER A 24 10.81 -8.63 -12.47
C SER A 24 10.22 -7.43 -11.76
N ILE A 25 10.64 -7.11 -10.54
CA ILE A 25 10.06 -6.02 -9.74
C ILE A 25 10.90 -4.75 -9.81
N ILE A 26 12.16 -4.80 -9.37
CA ILE A 26 13.06 -3.64 -9.26
C ILE A 26 13.13 -2.82 -10.56
N PRO A 27 13.23 -3.41 -11.77
CA PRO A 27 13.31 -2.64 -13.02
C PRO A 27 12.04 -1.85 -13.35
N ARG A 28 10.91 -2.19 -12.70
CA ARG A 28 9.61 -1.54 -12.89
C ARG A 28 9.30 -0.52 -11.79
N LEU A 29 10.19 -0.32 -10.83
CA LEU A 29 10.03 0.64 -9.74
C LEU A 29 10.49 2.05 -10.15
N VAL A 30 9.69 3.04 -9.82
CA VAL A 30 10.05 4.46 -9.85
C VAL A 30 10.20 4.95 -8.41
N TYR A 31 11.23 5.75 -8.12
CA TYR A 31 11.42 6.31 -6.79
C TYR A 31 10.94 7.75 -6.76
N LYS A 32 10.23 8.11 -5.69
CA LYS A 32 9.78 9.47 -5.48
C LYS A 32 9.81 9.82 -3.99
N ASP A 33 10.38 10.97 -3.73
CA ASP A 33 10.43 11.57 -2.40
C ASP A 33 9.32 12.61 -2.29
N PHE A 34 8.76 12.71 -1.09
CA PHE A 34 7.70 13.65 -0.75
C PHE A 34 8.09 14.41 0.51
N ASN A 35 7.87 15.72 0.49
CA ASN A 35 8.08 16.59 1.64
C ASN A 35 6.91 16.49 2.63
N PHE A 36 7.11 17.04 3.83
CA PHE A 36 6.03 17.18 4.81
C PHE A 36 4.79 17.85 4.19
N ASP A 37 3.61 17.30 4.51
CA ASP A 37 2.28 17.78 4.10
C ASP A 37 1.97 17.64 2.59
N GLU A 38 2.89 17.11 1.78
CA GLU A 38 2.62 16.84 0.36
C GLU A 38 1.59 15.71 0.19
N ILE A 39 0.66 15.91 -0.74
CA ILE A 39 -0.36 14.93 -1.12
C ILE A 39 0.27 13.92 -2.09
N ILE A 40 0.23 12.65 -1.71
CA ILE A 40 0.71 11.52 -2.51
C ILE A 40 -0.43 10.98 -3.37
N ILE A 41 -1.62 10.82 -2.77
CA ILE A 41 -2.86 10.39 -3.43
C ILE A 41 -3.99 11.27 -2.92
N GLN A 42 -4.89 11.71 -3.79
CA GLN A 42 -6.03 12.55 -3.42
C GLN A 42 -7.34 11.77 -3.46
N GLU A 43 -8.14 11.86 -2.39
CA GLU A 43 -9.46 11.21 -2.30
C GLU A 43 -10.34 11.59 -3.51
N GLY A 44 -10.95 10.58 -4.14
CA GLY A 44 -11.85 10.76 -5.28
C GLY A 44 -11.14 10.96 -6.63
N GLU A 45 -9.81 11.05 -6.65
CA GLU A 45 -9.04 11.09 -7.90
C GLU A 45 -8.65 9.68 -8.36
N SER A 46 -8.39 9.54 -9.66
CA SER A 46 -7.85 8.31 -10.21
C SER A 46 -6.42 8.08 -9.74
N ASN A 47 -6.13 6.90 -9.22
CA ASN A 47 -4.77 6.44 -8.92
C ASN A 47 -4.47 5.18 -9.73
N ASP A 48 -3.32 5.13 -10.39
CA ASP A 48 -2.90 4.03 -11.25
C ASP A 48 -1.61 3.37 -10.77
N SER A 49 -1.23 3.58 -9.51
CA SER A 49 0.07 3.20 -8.98
C SER A 49 -0.01 2.79 -7.51
N ILE A 50 0.80 1.79 -7.14
CA ILE A 50 1.00 1.37 -5.76
C ILE A 50 2.29 1.99 -5.25
N TYR A 51 2.25 2.52 -4.02
CA TYR A 51 3.38 3.15 -3.37
C TYR A 51 3.81 2.30 -2.16
N PHE A 52 5.09 1.96 -2.12
CA PHE A 52 5.75 1.30 -1.00
C PHE A 52 6.52 2.34 -0.19
N ILE A 53 6.21 2.47 1.10
CA ILE A 53 6.90 3.42 1.98
C ILE A 53 8.26 2.82 2.35
N LEU A 54 9.34 3.45 1.87
CA LEU A 54 10.70 2.98 2.12
C LEU A 54 11.34 3.59 3.37
N GLU A 55 10.90 4.81 3.69
CA GLU A 55 11.32 5.63 4.82
C GLU A 55 10.23 6.68 5.06
N GLY A 56 10.02 7.07 6.32
CA GLY A 56 9.02 8.06 6.68
C GLY A 56 7.67 7.46 7.09
N SER A 57 6.64 8.31 7.13
CA SER A 57 5.27 7.91 7.42
C SER A 57 4.26 8.82 6.73
N VAL A 58 3.07 8.29 6.46
CA VAL A 58 1.96 9.00 5.80
C VAL A 58 0.70 8.96 6.67
N ASP A 59 -0.09 10.01 6.60
CA ASP A 59 -1.46 10.04 7.10
C ASP A 59 -2.41 9.53 6.00
N ILE A 60 -3.38 8.71 6.39
CA ILE A 60 -4.54 8.37 5.58
C ILE A 60 -5.70 9.22 6.07
N LEU A 61 -6.23 10.08 5.20
CA LEU A 61 -7.30 11.01 5.51
C LEU A 61 -8.57 10.65 4.75
N LYS A 62 -9.69 10.57 5.46
CA LYS A 62 -11.03 10.44 4.88
C LYS A 62 -11.86 11.64 5.32
N ASN A 63 -12.45 12.38 4.37
CA ASN A 63 -13.19 13.60 4.70
C ASN A 63 -12.37 14.57 5.58
N ASN A 64 -11.09 14.78 5.25
CA ASN A 64 -10.12 15.60 6.00
C ASN A 64 -9.83 15.17 7.45
N LYS A 65 -10.22 13.94 7.85
CA LYS A 65 -9.88 13.38 9.17
C LYS A 65 -8.86 12.26 9.01
N VAL A 66 -7.80 12.30 9.80
CA VAL A 66 -6.81 11.21 9.85
C VAL A 66 -7.47 9.97 10.44
N ILE A 67 -7.56 8.90 9.65
CA ILE A 67 -8.14 7.61 10.05
C ILE A 67 -7.08 6.55 10.32
N ALA A 68 -5.88 6.70 9.75
CA ALA A 68 -4.75 5.80 9.98
C ALA A 68 -3.42 6.52 9.71
N VAL A 69 -2.33 5.98 10.26
CA VAL A 69 -0.97 6.37 9.95
C VAL A 69 -0.22 5.13 9.49
N LEU A 70 0.43 5.21 8.33
CA LEU A 70 1.22 4.12 7.78
C LEU A 70 2.70 4.49 7.70
N GLY A 71 3.58 3.53 7.96
CA GLY A 71 5.02 3.72 8.02
C GLY A 71 5.79 2.80 7.06
N GLU A 72 7.11 2.74 7.27
CA GLU A 72 8.01 1.90 6.48
C GLU A 72 7.51 0.45 6.33
N GLY A 73 7.55 -0.05 5.09
CA GLY A 73 7.14 -1.41 4.74
C GLY A 73 5.64 -1.60 4.50
N GLN A 74 4.84 -0.56 4.73
CA GLN A 74 3.43 -0.55 4.36
C GLN A 74 3.23 0.05 2.96
N THR A 75 2.09 -0.31 2.37
CA THR A 75 1.65 0.13 1.05
C THR A 75 0.43 1.02 1.11
N VAL A 76 0.29 1.87 0.10
CA VAL A 76 -0.89 2.68 -0.21
C VAL A 76 -1.15 2.68 -1.72
N GLY A 77 -2.38 3.01 -2.11
CA GLY A 77 -2.78 3.06 -3.52
C GLY A 77 -3.02 1.69 -4.15
N GLU A 78 -3.14 0.65 -3.32
CA GLU A 78 -3.35 -0.72 -3.76
C GLU A 78 -4.81 -1.09 -4.01
N MET A 79 -5.74 -0.35 -3.42
CA MET A 79 -7.16 -0.63 -3.54
C MET A 79 -7.62 -0.41 -4.98
N GLU A 80 -7.13 0.66 -5.62
CA GLU A 80 -7.54 1.04 -6.98
C GLU A 80 -7.06 0.03 -8.03
N LEU A 81 -6.03 -0.77 -7.73
CA LEU A 81 -5.64 -1.92 -8.56
C LEU A 81 -6.71 -3.03 -8.55
N LEU A 82 -7.41 -3.23 -7.43
CA LEU A 82 -8.32 -4.37 -7.24
C LEU A 82 -9.78 -4.04 -7.51
N ASP A 83 -10.28 -2.91 -7.02
CA ASP A 83 -11.69 -2.55 -7.12
C ASP A 83 -12.01 -1.61 -8.30
N ILE A 84 -10.99 -1.04 -8.93
CA ILE A 84 -11.09 -0.12 -10.08
C ILE A 84 -11.97 1.09 -9.75
N MET A 85 -11.92 1.55 -8.50
CA MET A 85 -12.60 2.75 -8.02
C MET A 85 -11.63 3.93 -7.90
N PRO A 86 -12.13 5.19 -7.86
CA PRO A 86 -11.31 6.33 -7.46
C PRO A 86 -10.76 6.16 -6.04
N ALA A 87 -9.71 6.91 -5.73
CA ALA A 87 -9.00 6.75 -4.47
C ALA A 87 -9.90 6.87 -3.25
N ALA A 88 -9.85 5.86 -2.38
CA ALA A 88 -10.76 5.75 -1.24
C ALA A 88 -10.50 6.80 -0.15
N ALA A 89 -9.29 7.36 -0.09
CA ALA A 89 -8.84 8.32 0.91
C ALA A 89 -7.67 9.15 0.35
N THR A 90 -7.44 10.33 0.94
CA THR A 90 -6.23 11.11 0.68
C THR A 90 -5.07 10.50 1.44
N VAL A 91 -3.93 10.34 0.79
CA VAL A 91 -2.66 9.97 1.41
C VAL A 91 -1.76 11.19 1.42
N ARG A 92 -1.29 11.56 2.60
CA ARG A 92 -0.46 12.76 2.80
C ARG A 92 0.80 12.42 3.57
N ALA A 93 1.93 12.96 3.14
CA ALA A 93 3.19 12.81 3.84
C ALA A 93 3.12 13.46 5.24
N ARG A 94 3.26 12.65 6.30
CA ARG A 94 3.25 13.13 7.69
C ARG A 94 4.62 13.69 8.13
N GLN A 95 5.66 13.33 7.39
CA GLN A 95 7.05 13.78 7.49
C GLN A 95 7.71 13.57 6.11
N PRO A 96 8.99 13.90 5.88
CA PRO A 96 9.66 13.50 4.65
C PRO A 96 9.56 11.99 4.43
N VAL A 97 9.08 11.60 3.24
CA VAL A 97 8.77 10.22 2.88
C VAL A 97 9.50 9.86 1.61
N LYS A 98 10.12 8.68 1.58
CA LYS A 98 10.68 8.09 0.37
C LYS A 98 9.83 6.91 -0.05
N THR A 99 9.46 6.86 -1.32
CA THR A 99 8.64 5.77 -1.86
C THR A 99 9.31 5.06 -3.02
N ALA A 100 9.02 3.77 -3.15
CA ALA A 100 9.10 3.06 -4.43
C ALA A 100 7.68 2.93 -4.98
N ILE A 101 7.52 3.10 -6.28
CA ILE A 101 6.23 3.16 -6.96
C ILE A 101 6.23 2.12 -8.06
N ILE A 102 5.17 1.32 -8.13
CA ILE A 102 4.90 0.43 -9.27
C ILE A 102 3.56 0.79 -9.89
N SER A 103 3.52 1.01 -11.20
CA SER A 103 2.26 1.32 -11.88
C SER A 103 1.42 0.07 -12.10
N ASN A 104 0.10 0.23 -12.21
CA ASN A 104 -0.84 -0.83 -12.55
C ASN A 104 -0.49 -1.44 -13.92
N LYS A 105 0.02 -0.63 -14.86
CA LYS A 105 0.55 -1.11 -16.14
C LYS A 105 1.75 -2.04 -15.97
N ALA A 106 2.66 -1.73 -15.05
CA ALA A 106 3.80 -2.58 -14.74
C ALA A 106 3.36 -3.91 -14.09
N ILE A 107 2.37 -3.87 -13.19
CA ILE A 107 1.75 -5.08 -12.62
C ILE A 107 1.11 -5.93 -13.73
N TYR A 108 0.41 -5.31 -14.68
CA TYR A 108 -0.16 -6.02 -15.83
C TYR A 108 0.91 -6.65 -16.75
N SER A 109 2.04 -5.97 -16.96
CA SER A 109 3.17 -6.58 -17.67
C SER A 109 3.70 -7.83 -16.95
N ILE A 110 3.78 -7.81 -15.61
CA ILE A 110 4.17 -8.99 -14.83
C ILE A 110 3.17 -10.14 -15.04
N TYR A 111 1.87 -9.85 -15.15
CA TYR A 111 0.87 -10.87 -15.51
C TYR A 111 1.16 -11.52 -16.87
N CYS A 112 1.47 -10.73 -17.89
CA CYS A 112 1.80 -11.23 -19.22
C CYS A 112 3.11 -12.05 -19.24
N ASP A 113 4.10 -11.65 -18.44
CA ASP A 113 5.43 -12.25 -18.45
C ASP A 113 5.52 -13.50 -17.56
N ASN A 114 4.90 -13.45 -16.37
CA ASN A 114 4.97 -14.49 -15.35
C ASN A 114 3.69 -14.51 -14.49
N CYS A 115 2.69 -15.24 -14.94
CA CYS A 115 1.40 -15.37 -14.27
C CYS A 115 1.51 -15.92 -12.84
N ALA A 116 2.47 -16.80 -12.55
CA ALA A 116 2.68 -17.33 -11.21
C ALA A 116 3.17 -16.24 -10.24
N LEU A 117 4.10 -15.39 -10.69
CA LEU A 117 4.57 -14.24 -9.92
C LEU A 117 3.44 -13.23 -9.67
N PHE A 118 2.66 -12.92 -10.70
CA PHE A 118 1.48 -12.08 -10.57
C PHE A 118 0.48 -12.64 -9.54
N ALA A 119 0.15 -13.93 -9.62
CA ALA A 119 -0.76 -14.58 -8.69
C ALA A 119 -0.26 -14.48 -7.24
N MET A 120 1.06 -14.64 -7.01
CA MET A 120 1.63 -14.45 -5.67
C MET A 120 1.46 -13.02 -5.16
N LEU A 121 1.72 -12.00 -6.00
CA LEU A 121 1.55 -10.59 -5.63
C LEU A 121 0.09 -10.29 -5.26
N ILE A 122 -0.87 -10.72 -6.10
CA ILE A 122 -2.31 -10.52 -5.83
C ILE A 122 -2.74 -11.26 -4.57
N MET A 123 -2.27 -12.49 -4.35
CA MET A 123 -2.58 -13.24 -3.13
C MET A 123 -1.99 -12.59 -1.87
N ASN A 124 -0.78 -12.03 -1.96
CA ASN A 124 -0.19 -11.26 -0.85
C ASN A 124 -1.01 -10.01 -0.56
N LEU A 125 -1.45 -9.32 -1.60
CA LEU A 125 -2.29 -8.13 -1.48
C LEU A 125 -3.64 -8.43 -0.85
N ALA A 126 -4.34 -9.45 -1.35
CA ALA A 126 -5.60 -9.91 -0.79
C ALA A 126 -5.46 -10.32 0.68
N ARG A 127 -4.35 -10.96 1.06
CA ARG A 127 -4.05 -11.31 2.46
C ARG A 127 -3.84 -10.06 3.33
N ASP A 128 -3.16 -9.04 2.83
CA ASP A 128 -2.94 -7.78 3.58
C ASP A 128 -4.27 -7.04 3.81
N LEU A 129 -5.06 -6.87 2.76
CA LEU A 129 -6.39 -6.22 2.85
C LEU A 129 -7.34 -7.00 3.76
N SER A 130 -7.35 -8.33 3.66
CA SER A 130 -8.15 -9.18 4.54
C SER A 130 -7.77 -9.03 6.02
N ARG A 131 -6.48 -8.82 6.33
CA ARG A 131 -6.03 -8.53 7.70
C ARG A 131 -6.49 -7.15 8.17
N ARG A 132 -6.37 -6.13 7.32
CA ARG A 132 -6.80 -4.76 7.63
C ARG A 132 -8.31 -4.68 7.88
N LEU A 133 -9.10 -5.39 7.07
CA LEU A 133 -10.55 -5.49 7.26
C LEU A 133 -10.90 -6.07 8.63
N ARG A 134 -10.30 -7.21 9.01
CA ARG A 134 -10.51 -7.80 10.33
C ARG A 134 -10.11 -6.88 11.49
N GLN A 135 -8.98 -6.18 11.35
CA GLN A 135 -8.53 -5.21 12.37
C GLN A 135 -9.51 -4.04 12.49
N MET A 136 -10.09 -3.59 11.38
CA MET A 136 -11.11 -2.55 11.38
C MET A 136 -12.40 -3.04 12.04
N ASP A 137 -12.84 -4.27 11.75
CA ASP A 137 -14.02 -4.87 12.37
C ASP A 137 -13.84 -4.98 13.90
N GLU A 138 -12.68 -5.48 14.35
CA GLU A 138 -12.33 -5.57 15.78
C GLU A 138 -12.31 -4.18 16.47
N ALA A 139 -11.73 -3.18 15.81
CA ALA A 139 -11.71 -1.81 16.32
C ALA A 139 -13.12 -1.20 16.41
N TYR A 140 -13.98 -1.50 15.45
CA TYR A 140 -15.37 -1.06 15.46
C TYR A 140 -16.15 -1.67 16.63
N THR A 141 -16.05 -2.98 16.84
CA THR A 141 -16.69 -3.66 17.98
C THR A 141 -16.20 -3.10 19.32
N ALA A 142 -14.88 -2.87 19.47
CA ALA A 142 -14.33 -2.29 20.70
C ALA A 142 -14.86 -0.87 20.98
N LEU A 143 -15.10 -0.07 19.92
CA LEU A 143 -15.70 1.26 20.05
C LEU A 143 -17.17 1.18 20.50
N GLU A 144 -17.95 0.26 19.93
CA GLU A 144 -19.33 0.03 20.36
C GLU A 144 -19.40 -0.36 21.83
N ASP A 145 -18.61 -1.34 22.26
CA ASP A 145 -18.57 -1.80 23.66
C ASP A 145 -18.18 -0.67 24.63
N ALA A 146 -17.25 0.20 24.24
CA ALA A 146 -16.84 1.35 25.05
C ALA A 146 -17.92 2.45 25.14
N CYS A 147 -18.78 2.57 24.13
CA CYS A 147 -19.90 3.51 24.13
C CYS A 147 -21.09 3.00 24.95
N PHE A 148 -21.37 1.70 24.89
CA PHE A 148 -22.51 1.08 25.59
C PHE A 148 -22.24 0.74 27.07
N ASN A 149 -21.00 0.50 27.48
CA ASN A 149 -20.64 0.22 28.89
C ASN A 149 -20.47 1.49 29.76
N LYS A 150 -20.87 2.67 29.28
CA LYS A 150 -20.89 3.93 30.04
C LYS A 150 -22.27 4.34 30.58
N GLN A 151 -23.26 3.43 30.55
CA GLN A 151 -24.58 3.62 31.18
C GLN A 151 -24.72 2.86 32.49
#